data_AF-A0A7C5FIM5-F1
#
_entry.id   AF-A0A7C5FIM5-F1
#
_cell.length_a   1.000
_cell.length_b   1.000
_cell.length_c   1.000
_cell.angle_alpha   90.00
_cell.angle_beta   90.00
_cell.angle_gamma   90.00
#
_symmetry.space_group_name_H-M   'P 1'
#
loop_
_entity.id
_entity.type
_entity.pdbx_description
1 polymer ?
#
loop_
_entity_poly.entity_id
_entity_poly.type
_entity_poly.pdbx_seq_one_letter_code
_entity_poly.pdbx_strand_id
1 'polypeptide(L)' 'MKTKWSSPPSIEDLSIRAFTSRLLGGENDLVLHGGGNTSVKTEEVDHAGRKIRVLRVKGSGSDLSTIT' A
#
# COMPACT_ATOMS: atom_id res chain seq x y z
N MET A 1 -3.04 19.64 7.71
CA MET A 1 -2.79 18.19 7.85
C MET A 1 -3.42 17.66 9.14
N LYS A 2 -4.28 16.63 9.06
CA LYS A 2 -4.87 15.91 10.21
C LYS A 2 -4.65 14.42 10.02
N THR A 3 -4.46 13.67 11.11
CA THR A 3 -4.42 12.21 11.02
C THR A 3 -5.80 11.65 10.67
N LYS A 4 -5.86 10.80 9.64
CA LYS A 4 -7.05 10.04 9.24
C LYS A 4 -6.89 8.54 9.55
N TRP A 5 -5.82 8.15 10.24
CA TRP A 5 -5.59 6.76 10.62
C TRP A 5 -6.67 6.30 11.62
N SER A 6 -7.23 5.12 11.36
CA SER A 6 -8.16 4.40 12.23
C SER A 6 -7.77 2.91 12.26
N SER A 7 -8.56 2.07 12.93
CA SER A 7 -8.34 0.62 12.93
C SER A 7 -8.26 0.09 11.49
N PRO A 8 -7.21 -0.68 11.13
CA PRO A 8 -7.06 -1.18 9.79
C PRO A 8 -8.16 -2.21 9.47
N PRO A 9 -8.52 -2.38 8.18
CA PRO A 9 -9.57 -3.30 7.76
C PRO A 9 -9.23 -4.78 7.99
N SER A 10 -7.94 -5.11 8.15
CA SER A 10 -7.46 -6.45 8.52
C SER A 10 -6.05 -6.36 9.13
N ILE A 11 -5.51 -7.52 9.52
CA ILE A 11 -4.11 -7.67 9.97
C ILE A 11 -3.14 -8.02 8.84
N GLU A 12 -3.64 -8.19 7.61
CA GLU A 12 -2.80 -8.58 6.47
C GLU A 12 -1.98 -7.40 5.96
N ASP A 13 -0.68 -7.61 5.77
CA ASP A 13 0.28 -6.56 5.35
C ASP A 13 -0.17 -5.80 4.11
N LEU A 14 -0.64 -6.50 3.08
CA LEU A 14 -1.11 -5.91 1.82
C LEU A 14 -2.37 -5.08 2.02
N SER A 15 -3.33 -5.58 2.82
CA SER A 15 -4.58 -4.88 3.12
C SER A 15 -4.32 -3.58 3.90
N ILE A 16 -3.43 -3.62 4.90
CA ILE A 16 -2.97 -2.43 5.61
C ILE A 16 -2.26 -1.46 4.66
N ARG A 17 -1.46 -1.98 3.71
CA ARG A 17 -0.75 -1.14 2.76
C ARG A 17 -1.67 -0.47 1.75
N ALA A 18 -2.67 -1.17 1.24
CA ALA A 18 -3.71 -0.58 0.39
C ALA A 18 -4.51 0.48 1.16
N PHE A 19 -4.96 0.17 2.39
CA PHE A 19 -5.67 1.12 3.25
C PHE A 19 -4.87 2.42 3.48
N THR A 20 -3.61 2.30 3.89
CA THR A 20 -2.74 3.47 4.13
C THR A 20 -2.41 4.25 2.87
N SER A 21 -2.27 3.57 1.73
CA SER A 21 -2.09 4.22 0.43
C SER A 21 -3.27 5.12 0.12
N ARG A 22 -4.51 4.65 0.35
CA ARG A 22 -5.72 5.44 0.14
C ARG A 22 -5.83 6.63 1.09
N LEU A 23 -5.38 6.49 2.34
CA LEU A 23 -5.32 7.63 3.27
C LEU A 23 -4.39 8.75 2.77
N LEU A 24 -3.25 8.39 2.17
CA LEU A 24 -2.30 9.34 1.59
C LEU A 24 -2.81 9.91 0.26
N GLY A 25 -3.28 9.05 -0.65
CA GLY A 25 -3.76 9.45 -1.97
C GLY A 25 -5.05 10.28 -1.93
N GLY A 26 -5.84 10.17 -0.86
CA GLY A 26 -7.02 11.02 -0.63
C GLY A 26 -6.69 12.42 -0.08
N GLU A 27 -5.41 12.78 0.05
CA GLU A 27 -4.96 14.08 0.53
C GLU A 27 -4.13 14.79 -0.56
N ASN A 28 -4.77 15.72 -1.28
CA ASN A 28 -4.14 16.44 -2.40
C ASN A 28 -2.91 17.27 -1.98
N ASP A 29 -2.83 17.67 -0.71
CA ASP A 29 -1.66 18.38 -0.15
C ASP A 29 -0.43 17.45 0.02
N LEU A 30 -0.63 16.12 0.03
CA LEU A 30 0.43 15.12 0.16
C LEU A 30 0.80 14.48 -1.18
N VAL A 31 -0.19 14.20 -2.02
CA VAL A 31 -0.02 13.45 -3.26
C VAL A 31 -0.75 14.20 -4.38
N LEU A 32 0.02 14.69 -5.35
CA LEU A 32 -0.52 15.24 -6.59
C LEU A 32 -0.91 14.11 -7.55
N HIS A 33 -1.81 14.41 -8.50
CA HIS A 33 -2.41 13.44 -9.42
C HIS A 33 -1.40 12.47 -10.05
N GLY A 34 -1.64 11.16 -9.88
CA GLY A 34 -0.82 10.09 -10.45
C GLY A 34 0.53 9.85 -9.77
N GLY A 35 0.88 10.64 -8.75
CA GLY A 35 2.13 10.53 -8.00
C GLY A 35 2.10 9.56 -6.84
N GLY A 36 3.24 9.48 -6.13
CA GLY A 36 3.38 8.75 -4.88
C GLY A 36 3.61 7.25 -5.02
N ASN A 37 4.30 6.69 -4.03
CA ASN A 37 4.58 5.26 -3.90
C ASN A 37 4.43 4.82 -2.44
N THR A 38 4.01 3.59 -2.26
CA THR A 38 3.99 2.90 -0.97
C THR A 38 4.56 1.51 -1.14
N SER A 39 5.12 0.97 -0.06
CA SER A 39 5.62 -0.40 -0.05
C SER A 39 5.47 -1.06 1.30
N VAL A 40 5.49 -2.39 1.33
CA VAL A 40 5.52 -3.20 2.55
C VAL A 40 6.47 -4.38 2.35
N LYS A 41 7.27 -4.68 3.38
CA LYS A 41 8.10 -5.88 3.42
C LYS A 41 7.26 -7.00 4.03
N THR A 42 7.17 -8.15 3.36
CA THR A 42 6.43 -9.31 3.86
C THR A 42 7.11 -10.61 3.42
N GLU A 43 6.58 -11.76 3.82
CA GLU A 43 7.08 -13.08 3.42
C GLU A 43 6.05 -13.80 2.55
N GLU A 44 6.50 -14.39 1.45
CA GLU A 44 5.64 -15.10 0.50
C GLU A 44 6.29 -16.40 0.03
N VAL A 45 5.46 -17.30 -0.50
CA VAL A 45 5.92 -18.52 -1.18
C VAL A 45 6.06 -18.20 -2.67
N ASP A 46 7.27 -18.35 -3.20
CA ASP A 46 7.51 -18.15 -4.63
C ASP A 46 7.00 -19.32 -5.49
N HIS A 47 7.12 -19.19 -6.82
CA HIS A 47 6.68 -20.21 -7.78
C HIS A 47 7.40 -21.56 -7.64
N ALA A 48 8.52 -21.63 -6.91
CA ALA A 48 9.27 -22.85 -6.61
C ALA A 48 8.96 -23.42 -5.22
N GLY A 49 7.99 -22.85 -4.50
CA GLY A 49 7.59 -23.32 -3.17
C GLY A 49 8.48 -22.81 -2.03
N ARG A 50 9.37 -21.84 -2.27
CA ARG A 50 10.30 -21.33 -1.25
C ARG A 50 9.69 -20.12 -0.53
N LYS A 51 9.79 -20.10 0.80
CA LYS A 51 9.44 -18.93 1.61
C LYS A 51 10.55 -17.88 1.48
N ILE A 52 10.22 -16.70 0.94
CA ILE A 52 11.16 -15.61 0.67
C ILE A 52 10.64 -14.28 1.22
N ARG A 53 11.56 -13.37 1.54
CA ARG A 53 11.22 -11.98 1.86
C ARG A 53 11.02 -11.20 0.58
N VAL A 54 9.89 -10.51 0.47
CA VAL A 54 9.55 -9.68 -0.69
C VAL A 54 9.30 -8.24 -0.27
N LEU A 55 9.57 -7.31 -1.19
CA LEU A 55 9.11 -5.94 -1.09
C LEU A 55 7.95 -5.75 -2.07
N ARG A 56 6.73 -5.66 -1.53
CA ARG A 56 5.55 -5.32 -2.31
C ARG A 56 5.52 -3.82 -2.49
N VAL A 57 5.74 -3.36 -3.72
CA VAL A 57 5.71 -1.95 -4.11
C VAL A 57 4.44 -1.71 -4.92
N LYS A 58 3.79 -0.56 -4.71
CA LYS A 58 2.70 -0.11 -5.57
C LYS A 58 3.08 -0.21 -7.05
N GLY A 59 2.24 -0.87 -7.84
CA GLY A 59 2.46 -1.04 -9.28
C GLY A 59 2.22 0.24 -10.08
N SER A 60 2.91 0.39 -11.21
CA SER A 60 2.63 1.45 -12.18
C SER A 60 1.19 1.36 -12.69
N GLY A 61 0.57 2.50 -13.00
CA GLY A 61 -0.81 2.57 -13.49
C GLY A 61 -1.90 2.51 -12.42
N SER A 62 -1.54 2.27 -11.16
CA SER A 62 -2.48 2.40 -10.02
C SER A 62 -2.38 3.81 -9.40
N ASP A 63 -3.47 4.37 -8.89
CA ASP A 63 -3.43 5.62 -8.11
C ASP A 63 -3.49 5.28 -6.62
N LEU A 64 -2.73 5.99 -5.77
CA LEU A 64 -2.72 5.71 -4.32
C LEU A 64 -4.11 5.83 -3.69
N SER A 65 -4.97 6.73 -4.20
CA SER A 65 -6.33 6.95 -3.71
C SER A 65 -7.27 5.76 -3.98
N THR A 66 -6.93 4.89 -4.95
CA THR A 66 -7.83 3.82 -5.43
C THR A 66 -7.19 2.42 -5.48
N ILE A 67 -5.89 2.28 -5.21
CA ILE A 67 -5.18 0.99 -5.22
C ILE A 67 -5.89 -0.06 -4.36
N THR A 68 -6.02 -1.29 -4.86
CA THR A 68 -6.70 -2.43 -4.20
C THR A 68 -5.78 -3.25 -3.33
#